data_AF-A0A0A1ZYH8-F1
#
_entry.id   AF-A0A0A1ZYH8-F1
#
_cell.length_a   1.000
_cell.length_b   1.000
_cell.length_c   1.000
_cell.angle_alpha   90.00
_cell.angle_beta   90.00
_cell.angle_gamma   90.00
#
_symmetry.space_group_name_H-M   'P 1'
#
loop_
_entity.id
_entity.type
_entity.pdbx_description
1 polymer ?
#
loop_
_entity_poly.entity_id
_entity_poly.type
_entity_poly.pdbx_seq_one_letter_code
_entity_poly.pdbx_strand_id
1 'polypeptide(L)'
;MKLNQIINLHKGLTAFVVIGLMIFFDNFTIAPYVYLALHGTYGLLWLLKEKIFPDPYFKEKINFLTSVTGFIFLGSYWIAPFILISSQKSVPNVVIAVSISTNIVGVFLHFASDAQKYFSLKLKKDLIKEGFFKNIRNTNYLGEILIYLSFAILSMSFIPLVILAIFFFIVFLPRMTKKDKSLSKYDSFEEYKKKSGLILPKLNAL
;
A
#
# COMPACT_ATOMS: atom_id res chain seq x y z
N MET A 1 -15.21 -16.63 1.07
CA MET A 1 -14.89 -15.33 1.74
C MET A 1 -14.69 -14.27 0.66
N LYS A 2 -14.67 -12.98 0.99
CA LYS A 2 -14.32 -11.91 0.04
C LYS A 2 -12.90 -11.43 0.29
N LEU A 3 -12.22 -10.97 -0.76
CA LEU A 3 -10.84 -10.50 -0.68
C LEU A 3 -10.66 -9.36 0.36
N ASN A 4 -11.61 -8.44 0.45
CA ASN A 4 -11.57 -7.36 1.43
C ASN A 4 -11.59 -7.87 2.88
N GLN A 5 -12.21 -9.02 3.17
CA GLN A 5 -12.29 -9.54 4.54
C GLN A 5 -10.91 -9.91 5.08
N ILE A 6 -10.08 -10.59 4.29
CA ILE A 6 -8.73 -10.97 4.71
C ILE A 6 -7.81 -9.74 4.82
N ILE A 7 -7.96 -8.78 3.91
CA ILE A 7 -7.18 -7.54 3.95
C ILE A 7 -7.57 -6.72 5.18
N ASN A 8 -8.87 -6.50 5.40
CA ASN A 8 -9.37 -5.72 6.52
C ASN A 8 -9.02 -6.37 7.86
N LEU A 9 -9.05 -7.70 7.96
CA LEU A 9 -8.61 -8.40 9.15
C LEU A 9 -7.14 -8.11 9.45
N HIS A 10 -6.25 -8.25 8.46
CA HIS A 10 -4.83 -7.92 8.62
C HIS A 10 -4.63 -6.45 9.03
N LYS A 11 -5.28 -5.52 8.32
CA LYS A 11 -5.18 -4.07 8.61
C LYS A 11 -5.68 -3.72 10.01
N GLY A 12 -6.81 -4.29 10.42
CA GLY A 12 -7.41 -4.08 11.73
C GLY A 12 -6.58 -4.70 12.87
N LEU A 13 -5.95 -5.85 12.64
CA LEU A 13 -5.09 -6.51 13.64
C LEU A 13 -3.71 -5.86 13.77
N THR A 14 -3.26 -5.09 12.78
CA THR A 14 -1.89 -4.59 12.71
C THR A 14 -1.47 -3.82 13.96
N ALA A 15 -2.29 -2.88 14.45
CA ALA A 15 -1.96 -2.11 15.66
C ALA A 15 -1.80 -3.03 16.88
N PHE A 16 -2.70 -4.01 17.05
CA PHE A 16 -2.66 -4.96 18.16
C PHE A 16 -1.44 -5.89 18.08
N VAL A 17 -1.07 -6.33 16.87
CA VAL A 17 0.15 -7.13 16.67
C VAL A 17 1.39 -6.33 17.06
N VAL A 18 1.49 -5.08 16.61
CA VAL A 18 2.63 -4.21 16.94
C VAL A 18 2.70 -3.93 18.45
N ILE A 19 1.57 -3.62 19.09
CA ILE A 19 1.50 -3.43 20.55
C ILE A 19 1.89 -4.72 21.29
N GLY A 20 1.39 -5.88 20.85
CA GLY A 20 1.72 -7.18 21.42
C GLY A 20 3.22 -7.48 21.34
N LEU A 21 3.87 -7.13 20.22
CA LEU A 21 5.32 -7.24 20.07
C LEU A 21 6.06 -6.29 21.03
N MET A 22 5.61 -5.04 21.18
CA MET A 22 6.22 -4.07 22.11
C MET A 22 6.16 -4.58 23.55
N ILE A 23 5.02 -5.13 23.97
CA ILE A 23 4.84 -5.72 25.30
C ILE A 23 5.72 -6.97 25.47
N PHE A 24 5.72 -7.87 24.48
CA PHE A 24 6.44 -9.14 24.58
C PHE A 24 7.97 -8.96 24.66
N PHE A 25 8.52 -8.02 23.90
CA PHE A 25 9.97 -7.74 23.86
C PHE A 25 10.39 -6.60 24.79
N ASP A 26 9.46 -6.05 25.58
CA ASP A 26 9.65 -4.88 26.45
C ASP A 26 10.40 -3.72 25.77
N ASN A 27 9.98 -3.39 24.54
CA ASN A 27 10.63 -2.36 23.73
C ASN A 27 9.66 -1.21 23.40
N PHE A 28 9.75 -0.17 24.22
CA PHE A 28 8.96 1.07 24.15
C PHE A 28 9.82 2.27 23.77
N THR A 29 10.86 2.06 22.96
CA THR A 29 11.64 3.17 22.39
C THR A 29 10.83 3.92 21.32
N ILE A 30 11.35 5.08 20.88
CA ILE A 30 10.64 5.92 19.91
C ILE A 30 10.36 5.22 18.57
N ALA A 31 11.25 4.34 18.10
CA ALA A 31 11.10 3.70 16.79
C ALA A 31 9.89 2.72 16.72
N PRO A 32 9.66 1.81 17.69
CA PRO A 32 8.42 1.07 17.81
C PRO A 32 7.16 1.93 17.85
N TYR A 33 7.16 3.02 18.62
CA TYR A 33 6.02 3.95 18.67
C TYR A 33 5.75 4.62 17.32
N VAL A 34 6.81 5.06 16.62
CA VAL A 34 6.69 5.59 15.26
C VAL A 34 6.15 4.51 14.33
N TYR A 35 6.67 3.28 14.40
CA TYR A 35 6.17 2.18 13.56
C TYR A 35 4.68 1.91 13.82
N LEU A 36 4.26 1.86 15.09
CA LEU A 36 2.86 1.72 15.48
C LEU A 36 2.01 2.86 14.92
N ALA A 37 2.48 4.11 15.05
CA ALA A 37 1.78 5.27 14.53
C ALA A 37 1.63 5.23 13.00
N LEU A 38 2.67 4.82 12.26
CA LEU A 38 2.62 4.76 10.80
C LEU A 38 1.78 3.57 10.30
N HIS A 39 2.08 2.34 10.74
CA HIS A 39 1.42 1.13 10.23
C HIS A 39 0.03 0.92 10.85
N GLY A 40 -0.14 1.20 12.15
CA GLY A 40 -1.41 1.11 12.84
C GLY A 40 -2.44 2.13 12.30
N THR A 41 -2.06 3.40 12.18
CA THR A 41 -2.93 4.42 11.60
C THR A 41 -3.24 4.13 10.14
N TYR A 42 -2.27 3.67 9.34
CA TYR A 42 -2.55 3.23 7.98
C TYR A 42 -3.59 2.10 7.92
N GLY A 43 -3.50 1.13 8.84
CA GLY A 43 -4.52 0.08 9.00
C GLY A 43 -5.91 0.64 9.30
N LEU A 44 -6.01 1.61 10.20
CA LEU A 44 -7.27 2.30 10.51
C LEU A 44 -7.83 3.08 9.31
N LEU A 45 -6.98 3.87 8.64
CA LEU A 45 -7.35 4.65 7.46
C LEU A 45 -7.84 3.73 6.32
N TRP A 46 -7.23 2.56 6.16
CA TRP A 46 -7.71 1.55 5.21
C TRP A 46 -9.15 1.12 5.50
N LEU A 47 -9.46 0.82 6.76
CA LEU A 47 -10.81 0.42 7.18
C LEU A 47 -11.83 1.54 6.98
N LEU A 48 -11.43 2.79 7.21
CA LEU A 48 -12.26 3.96 6.92
C LEU A 48 -12.51 4.13 5.42
N LYS A 49 -11.46 4.05 4.61
CA LYS A 49 -11.55 4.08 3.14
C LYS A 49 -12.53 3.06 2.59
N GLU A 50 -12.50 1.83 3.08
CA GLU A 50 -13.42 0.77 2.64
C GLU A 50 -14.89 1.12 2.91
N LYS A 51 -15.18 1.98 3.90
CA LYS A 51 -16.54 2.49 4.15
C LYS A 51 -16.90 3.71 3.30
N ILE A 52 -15.94 4.60 3.06
CA ILE A 52 -16.20 5.91 2.43
C ILE A 52 -16.15 5.82 0.90
N PHE A 53 -15.10 5.19 0.34
CA PHE A 53 -14.88 5.02 -1.10
C PHE A 53 -14.38 3.60 -1.41
N PRO A 54 -15.24 2.58 -1.25
CA PRO A 54 -14.88 1.17 -1.42
C PRO A 54 -14.40 0.86 -2.84
N ASP A 55 -13.41 -0.02 -2.96
CA ASP A 55 -12.98 -0.55 -4.25
C ASP A 55 -13.77 -1.84 -4.60
N PRO A 56 -14.56 -1.87 -5.70
CA PRO A 56 -15.31 -3.05 -6.10
C PRO A 56 -14.45 -4.30 -6.28
N TYR A 57 -13.17 -4.15 -6.65
CA TYR A 57 -12.27 -5.27 -6.85
C TYR A 57 -12.09 -6.12 -5.59
N PHE A 58 -12.03 -5.50 -4.41
CA PHE A 58 -11.87 -6.26 -3.17
C PHE A 58 -13.13 -7.01 -2.74
N LYS A 59 -14.27 -6.84 -3.43
CA LYS A 59 -15.51 -7.57 -3.14
C LYS A 59 -15.59 -8.93 -3.86
N GLU A 60 -14.59 -9.27 -4.67
CA GLU A 60 -14.50 -10.57 -5.34
C GLU A 60 -14.48 -11.73 -4.33
N LYS A 61 -15.22 -12.80 -4.65
CA LYS A 61 -15.25 -14.03 -3.85
C LYS A 61 -13.96 -14.81 -4.06
N ILE A 62 -13.38 -15.28 -2.97
CA ILE A 62 -12.21 -16.15 -2.95
C ILE A 62 -12.54 -17.44 -2.19
N ASN A 63 -11.90 -18.53 -2.61
CA ASN A 63 -12.02 -19.83 -1.94
C ASN A 63 -11.24 -19.83 -0.61
N PHE A 64 -11.45 -20.86 0.20
CA PHE A 64 -10.83 -20.96 1.53
C PHE A 64 -9.30 -21.00 1.46
N LEU A 65 -8.73 -21.82 0.58
CA LEU A 65 -7.27 -21.95 0.43
C LEU A 65 -6.62 -20.61 0.07
N THR A 66 -7.16 -19.88 -0.91
CA THR A 66 -6.71 -18.53 -1.28
C THR A 66 -6.88 -17.53 -0.14
N SER A 67 -7.88 -17.71 0.72
CA SER A 67 -8.08 -16.84 1.88
C SER A 67 -6.98 -17.04 2.92
N VAL A 68 -6.65 -18.30 3.23
CA VAL A 68 -5.59 -18.65 4.19
C VAL A 68 -4.22 -18.22 3.67
N THR A 69 -3.87 -18.62 2.45
CA THR A 69 -2.56 -18.27 1.86
C THR A 69 -2.43 -16.76 1.65
N GLY A 70 -3.50 -16.08 1.24
CA GLY A 70 -3.53 -14.63 1.11
C GLY A 70 -3.33 -13.90 2.45
N PHE A 71 -3.95 -14.40 3.53
CA PHE A 71 -3.76 -13.82 4.86
C PHE A 71 -2.34 -14.04 5.40
N ILE A 72 -1.78 -15.24 5.22
CA ILE A 72 -0.37 -15.52 5.58
C ILE A 72 0.57 -14.62 4.80
N PHE A 73 0.34 -14.48 3.49
CA PHE A 73 1.15 -13.63 2.64
C PHE A 73 1.07 -12.16 3.08
N LEU A 74 -0.11 -11.65 3.40
CA LEU A 74 -0.27 -10.32 4.01
C LEU A 74 0.46 -10.21 5.35
N GLY A 75 0.35 -11.23 6.20
CA GLY A 75 1.03 -11.31 7.51
C GLY A 75 2.55 -11.21 7.42
N SER A 76 3.16 -11.49 6.26
CA SER A 76 4.60 -11.25 6.06
C SER A 76 4.99 -9.77 6.23
N TYR A 77 4.06 -8.82 6.08
CA TYR A 77 4.32 -7.41 6.40
C TYR A 77 4.57 -7.17 7.90
N TRP A 78 4.15 -8.08 8.78
CA TRP A 78 4.47 -8.01 10.21
C TRP A 78 5.90 -8.48 10.55
N ILE A 79 6.69 -8.92 9.56
CA ILE A 79 8.12 -9.19 9.74
C ILE A 79 8.90 -7.88 10.00
N ALA A 80 8.52 -6.76 9.38
CA ALA A 80 9.15 -5.46 9.63
C ALA A 80 9.07 -4.98 11.08
N PRO A 81 7.88 -4.90 11.73
CA PRO A 81 7.79 -4.52 13.14
C PRO A 81 8.40 -5.58 14.04
N PHE A 82 8.27 -6.87 13.70
CA PHE A 82 8.91 -7.94 14.46
C PHE A 82 10.42 -7.71 14.55
N ILE A 83 11.12 -7.50 13.42
CA ILE A 83 12.57 -7.26 13.41
C ILE A 83 12.93 -5.97 14.15
N LEU A 84 12.21 -4.88 13.87
CA LEU A 84 12.44 -3.60 14.53
C LEU A 84 12.40 -3.73 16.05
N ILE A 85 11.31 -4.32 16.56
CA ILE A 85 10.99 -4.36 17.99
C ILE A 85 11.87 -5.39 18.70
N SER A 86 12.00 -6.60 18.14
CA SER A 86 12.79 -7.68 18.76
C SER A 86 14.30 -7.40 18.76
N SER A 87 14.82 -6.64 17.79
CA SER A 87 16.26 -6.36 17.72
C SER A 87 16.74 -5.38 18.78
N GLN A 88 15.83 -4.55 19.33
CA GLN A 88 16.13 -3.45 20.27
C GLN A 88 17.24 -2.49 19.80
N LYS A 89 17.53 -2.48 18.49
CA LYS A 89 18.55 -1.60 17.91
C LYS A 89 18.03 -0.16 17.86
N SER A 90 18.92 0.79 18.18
CA SER A 90 18.63 2.20 17.96
C SER A 90 18.49 2.48 16.46
N VAL A 91 17.48 3.27 16.11
CA VAL A 91 17.26 3.73 14.74
C VAL A 91 17.73 5.19 14.65
N PRO A 92 18.59 5.55 13.68
CA PRO A 92 19.03 6.93 13.52
C PRO A 92 17.86 7.88 13.26
N ASN A 93 17.87 9.07 13.85
CA ASN A 93 16.80 10.07 13.70
C ASN A 93 16.52 10.43 12.24
N VAL A 94 17.56 10.48 11.39
CA VAL A 94 17.41 10.73 9.95
C VAL A 94 16.59 9.63 9.27
N VAL A 95 16.80 8.36 9.65
CA VAL A 95 16.03 7.22 9.11
C VAL A 95 14.57 7.33 9.55
N ILE A 96 14.31 7.66 10.82
CA ILE A 96 12.96 7.91 11.33
C ILE A 96 12.27 9.02 10.53
N ALA A 97 12.94 10.16 10.33
CA ALA A 97 12.40 11.30 9.58
C ALA A 97 12.10 10.97 8.11
N VAL A 98 13.00 10.23 7.45
CA VAL A 98 12.80 9.76 6.07
C VAL A 98 11.63 8.78 5.99
N SER A 99 11.52 7.82 6.91
CA SER A 99 10.39 6.89 6.97
C SER A 99 9.07 7.64 7.16
N ILE A 100 8.99 8.58 8.09
CA ILE A 100 7.77 9.40 8.29
C ILE A 100 7.41 10.16 7.02
N SER A 101 8.37 10.87 6.43
CA SER A 101 8.14 11.66 5.22
C SER A 101 7.67 10.79 4.05
N THR A 102 8.34 9.65 3.83
CA THR A 102 7.99 8.67 2.80
C THR A 102 6.58 8.12 3.02
N ASN A 103 6.22 7.82 4.27
CA ASN A 103 4.90 7.33 4.63
C ASN A 103 3.81 8.37 4.32
N ILE A 104 4.00 9.62 4.73
CA ILE A 104 3.03 10.71 4.52
C ILE A 104 2.78 10.93 3.02
N VAL A 105 3.85 10.99 2.20
CA VAL A 105 3.73 11.08 0.75
C VAL A 105 3.01 9.85 0.18
N GLY A 106 3.35 8.66 0.66
CA GLY A 106 2.70 7.41 0.25
C GLY A 106 1.20 7.40 0.56
N VAL A 107 0.80 7.80 1.77
CA VAL A 107 -0.60 7.95 2.19
C VAL A 107 -1.34 8.96 1.32
N PHE A 108 -0.75 10.13 1.08
CA PHE A 108 -1.36 11.14 0.22
C PHE A 108 -1.62 10.59 -1.19
N LEU A 109 -0.60 10.00 -1.83
CA LEU A 109 -0.74 9.43 -3.17
C LEU A 109 -1.73 8.26 -3.20
N HIS A 110 -1.71 7.38 -2.20
CA HIS A 110 -2.59 6.21 -2.14
C HIS A 110 -4.06 6.60 -2.00
N PHE A 111 -4.41 7.26 -0.90
CA PHE A 111 -5.80 7.54 -0.55
C PHE A 111 -6.43 8.59 -1.46
N ALA A 112 -5.70 9.66 -1.79
CA ALA A 112 -6.27 10.74 -2.60
C ALA A 112 -6.52 10.28 -4.06
N SER A 113 -5.64 9.47 -4.64
CA SER A 113 -5.87 8.93 -5.99
C SER A 113 -6.99 7.90 -6.03
N ASP A 114 -7.14 7.06 -5.01
CA ASP A 114 -8.29 6.15 -4.91
C ASP A 114 -9.61 6.90 -4.69
N ALA A 115 -9.61 7.98 -3.90
CA ALA A 115 -10.77 8.84 -3.74
C ALA A 115 -11.14 9.53 -5.06
N GLN A 116 -10.18 10.16 -5.76
CA GLN A 116 -10.40 10.73 -7.09
C GLN A 116 -11.00 9.67 -8.02
N LYS A 117 -10.40 8.48 -8.11
CA LYS A 117 -10.88 7.36 -8.93
C LYS A 117 -12.34 7.01 -8.61
N TYR A 118 -12.66 6.82 -7.33
CA TYR A 118 -13.99 6.43 -6.89
C TYR A 118 -15.05 7.46 -7.28
N PHE A 119 -14.84 8.73 -6.93
CA PHE A 119 -15.83 9.79 -7.18
C PHE A 119 -15.94 10.13 -8.67
N SER A 120 -14.83 10.17 -9.42
CA SER A 120 -14.87 10.35 -10.87
C SER A 120 -15.68 9.26 -11.56
N LEU A 121 -15.45 7.98 -11.22
CA LEU A 121 -16.18 6.86 -11.84
C LEU A 121 -17.65 6.77 -11.39
N LYS A 122 -17.99 7.34 -10.23
CA LYS A 122 -19.39 7.46 -9.78
C LYS A 122 -20.15 8.48 -10.61
N LEU A 123 -19.50 9.58 -11.02
CA LEU A 123 -20.10 10.60 -11.88
C LEU A 123 -20.12 10.18 -13.35
N LYS A 124 -19.01 9.66 -13.86
CA LYS A 124 -18.88 9.21 -15.26
C LYS A 124 -17.95 8.01 -15.35
N LYS A 125 -18.45 6.89 -15.87
CA LYS A 125 -17.65 5.68 -16.13
C LYS A 125 -16.83 5.86 -17.41
N ASP A 126 -15.65 6.45 -17.29
CA ASP A 126 -14.75 6.75 -18.40
C ASP A 126 -13.27 6.64 -17.98
N LEU A 127 -12.34 6.79 -18.94
CA LEU A 127 -10.91 6.83 -18.70
C LEU A 127 -10.50 8.15 -18.00
N ILE A 128 -9.93 8.03 -16.79
CA ILE A 128 -9.42 9.18 -16.02
C ILE A 128 -8.00 9.53 -16.50
N LYS A 129 -7.81 10.77 -16.96
CA LYS A 129 -6.54 11.29 -17.50
C LYS A 129 -6.07 12.59 -16.83
N GLU A 130 -6.64 12.92 -15.68
CA GLU A 130 -6.40 14.18 -14.96
C GLU A 130 -5.99 13.93 -13.50
N GLY A 131 -5.58 14.99 -12.81
CA GLY A 131 -5.15 14.93 -11.40
C GLY A 131 -4.05 13.90 -11.18
N PHE A 132 -4.24 13.01 -10.19
CA PHE A 132 -3.27 11.97 -9.84
C PHE A 132 -2.97 11.01 -10.98
N PHE A 133 -3.88 10.85 -11.95
CA PHE A 133 -3.70 9.93 -13.07
C PHE A 133 -3.08 10.59 -14.29
N LYS A 134 -2.89 11.91 -14.32
CA LYS A 134 -2.40 12.63 -15.52
C LYS A 134 -1.11 12.04 -16.10
N ASN A 135 -0.10 11.83 -15.25
CA ASN A 135 1.24 11.41 -15.66
C ASN A 135 1.60 9.98 -15.21
N ILE A 136 0.82 9.40 -14.28
CA ILE A 136 1.07 8.09 -13.68
C ILE A 136 -0.22 7.30 -13.67
N ARG A 137 -0.24 6.16 -14.35
CA ARG A 137 -1.47 5.36 -14.46
C ARG A 137 -1.86 4.68 -13.14
N ASN A 138 -0.89 4.41 -12.26
CA ASN A 138 -1.08 3.63 -11.03
C ASN A 138 -0.58 4.36 -9.78
N THR A 139 -0.95 5.63 -9.62
CA THR A 139 -0.54 6.47 -8.48
C THR A 139 -0.90 5.87 -7.12
N ASN A 140 -2.03 5.17 -7.04
CA ASN A 140 -2.43 4.47 -5.82
C ASN A 140 -1.45 3.35 -5.44
N TYR A 141 -0.94 2.61 -6.43
CA TYR A 141 0.09 1.58 -6.20
C TYR A 141 1.45 2.21 -5.85
N LEU A 142 1.83 3.34 -6.46
CA LEU A 142 3.02 4.08 -6.04
C LEU A 142 2.92 4.46 -4.56
N GLY A 143 1.78 5.03 -4.16
CA GLY A 143 1.53 5.39 -2.76
C GLY A 143 1.63 4.20 -1.81
N GLU A 144 0.99 3.07 -2.16
CA GLU A 144 1.05 1.83 -1.38
C GLU A 144 2.50 1.32 -1.22
N ILE A 145 3.30 1.37 -2.29
CA ILE A 145 4.72 0.97 -2.24
C ILE A 145 5.51 1.89 -1.32
N LEU A 146 5.31 3.22 -1.38
CA LEU A 146 6.00 4.16 -0.50
C LEU A 146 5.62 3.94 0.98
N ILE A 147 4.35 3.62 1.27
CA ILE A 147 3.91 3.27 2.62
C ILE A 147 4.70 2.06 3.13
N TYR A 148 4.75 0.95 2.40
CA TYR A 148 5.49 -0.23 2.86
C TYR A 148 7.01 -0.06 2.80
N LEU A 149 7.53 0.78 1.89
CA LEU A 149 8.94 1.13 1.86
C LEU A 149 9.34 1.88 3.13
N SER A 150 8.48 2.78 3.63
CA SER A 150 8.73 3.49 4.89
C SER A 150 8.90 2.54 6.07
N PHE A 151 8.09 1.49 6.12
CA PHE A 151 8.15 0.44 7.14
C PHE A 151 9.41 -0.41 7.00
N ALA A 152 9.75 -0.80 5.77
CA ALA A 152 10.93 -1.59 5.50
C ALA A 152 12.22 -0.83 5.88
N ILE A 153 12.33 0.45 5.51
CA ILE A 153 13.43 1.33 5.89
C ILE A 153 13.51 1.44 7.42
N LEU A 154 12.38 1.68 8.09
CA LEU A 154 12.34 1.87 9.54
C LEU A 154 12.80 0.63 10.30
N SER A 155 12.59 -0.57 9.73
CA SER A 155 13.02 -1.84 10.32
C SER A 155 14.53 -2.07 10.33
N MET A 156 15.31 -1.23 9.63
CA MET A 156 16.78 -1.37 9.50
C MET A 156 17.21 -2.77 9.04
N SER A 157 16.42 -3.39 8.15
CA SER A 157 16.65 -4.75 7.65
C SER A 157 16.32 -4.86 6.16
N PHE A 158 17.09 -5.70 5.46
CA PHE A 158 16.84 -5.98 4.05
C PHE A 158 15.65 -6.93 3.83
N ILE A 159 15.28 -7.74 4.83
CA ILE A 159 14.23 -8.77 4.67
C ILE A 159 12.89 -8.13 4.27
N PRO A 160 12.39 -7.07 4.93
CA PRO A 160 11.17 -6.40 4.50
C PRO A 160 11.23 -5.77 3.10
N LEU A 161 12.41 -5.34 2.63
CA LEU A 161 12.58 -4.86 1.25
C LEU A 161 12.38 -5.98 0.23
N VAL A 162 12.88 -7.18 0.53
CA VAL A 162 12.65 -8.38 -0.29
C VAL A 162 11.17 -8.73 -0.32
N ILE A 163 10.50 -8.71 0.83
CA ILE A 163 9.05 -8.95 0.91
C ILE A 163 8.28 -7.93 0.05
N LEU A 164 8.61 -6.64 0.15
CA LEU A 164 8.01 -5.59 -0.67
C LEU A 164 8.24 -5.83 -2.17
N ALA A 165 9.45 -6.24 -2.57
CA ALA A 165 9.74 -6.60 -3.96
C ALA A 165 8.90 -7.79 -4.43
N ILE A 166 8.73 -8.81 -3.59
CA ILE A 166 7.86 -9.97 -3.90
C ILE A 166 6.41 -9.51 -4.10
N PHE A 167 5.87 -8.65 -3.22
CA PHE A 167 4.53 -8.06 -3.41
C PHE A 167 4.42 -7.26 -4.71
N PHE A 168 5.45 -6.50 -5.05
CA PHE A 168 5.48 -5.75 -6.30
C PHE A 168 5.34 -6.68 -7.51
N PHE A 169 6.18 -7.71 -7.61
CA PHE A 169 6.20 -8.60 -8.78
C PHE A 169 5.01 -9.57 -8.83
N ILE A 170 4.54 -10.08 -7.69
CA ILE A 170 3.48 -11.09 -7.64
C ILE A 170 2.08 -10.46 -7.60
N VAL A 171 1.93 -9.29 -6.99
CA VAL A 171 0.60 -8.68 -6.78
C VAL A 171 0.43 -7.40 -7.58
N PHE A 172 1.31 -6.42 -7.42
CA PHE A 172 1.07 -5.09 -7.98
C PHE A 172 1.25 -5.09 -9.49
N LEU A 173 2.38 -5.57 -10.00
CA LEU A 173 2.70 -5.55 -11.43
C LEU A 173 1.66 -6.31 -12.28
N PRO A 174 1.26 -7.55 -11.95
CA PRO A 174 0.24 -8.27 -12.72
C PRO A 174 -1.11 -7.55 -12.73
N ARG A 175 -1.49 -6.93 -11.60
CA ARG A 175 -2.72 -6.14 -11.50
C ARG A 175 -2.67 -4.87 -12.35
N MET A 176 -1.55 -4.16 -12.33
CA MET A 176 -1.34 -2.97 -13.16
C MET A 176 -1.41 -3.35 -14.65
N THR A 177 -0.81 -4.46 -15.07
CA THR A 177 -0.88 -4.97 -16.44
C THR A 177 -2.30 -5.38 -16.84
N LYS A 178 -3.02 -6.10 -15.97
CA LYS A 178 -4.44 -6.46 -16.19
C LYS A 178 -5.30 -5.21 -16.32
N LYS A 179 -5.03 -4.17 -15.51
CA LYS A 179 -5.72 -2.88 -15.60
C LYS A 179 -5.45 -2.21 -16.95
N ASP A 180 -4.20 -2.08 -17.37
CA ASP A 180 -3.84 -1.49 -18.68
C ASP A 180 -4.52 -2.25 -19.83
N LYS A 181 -4.60 -3.58 -19.78
CA LYS A 181 -5.36 -4.39 -20.76
C LYS A 181 -6.86 -4.10 -20.74
N SER A 182 -7.44 -3.83 -19.57
CA SER A 182 -8.85 -3.44 -19.48
C SER A 182 -9.09 -2.03 -20.02
N LEU A 183 -8.12 -1.13 -19.91
CA LEU A 183 -8.20 0.24 -20.40
C LEU A 183 -7.98 0.36 -21.91
N SER A 184 -7.39 -0.64 -22.57
CA SER A 184 -7.16 -0.62 -24.03
C SER A 184 -8.44 -0.64 -24.87
N LYS A 185 -9.61 -0.83 -24.24
CA LYS A 185 -10.92 -0.71 -24.89
C LYS A 185 -11.34 0.75 -25.16
N TYR A 186 -10.66 1.72 -24.56
CA TYR A 186 -10.95 3.14 -24.79
C TYR A 186 -10.04 3.68 -25.88
N ASP A 187 -10.61 4.30 -26.91
CA ASP A 187 -9.86 4.80 -28.08
C ASP A 187 -8.72 5.76 -27.69
N SER A 188 -8.94 6.59 -26.66
CA SER A 188 -7.93 7.54 -26.19
C SER A 188 -6.85 6.94 -25.28
N PHE A 189 -6.89 5.62 -24.99
CA PHE A 189 -5.94 4.99 -24.08
C PHE A 189 -4.52 4.92 -24.65
N GLU A 190 -4.36 4.63 -25.93
CA GLU A 190 -3.03 4.52 -26.55
C GLU A 190 -2.28 5.86 -26.50
N GLU A 191 -2.96 6.97 -26.78
CA GLU A 191 -2.38 8.31 -26.65
C GLU A 191 -2.02 8.63 -25.18
N TYR A 192 -2.93 8.33 -24.27
CA TYR A 192 -2.70 8.54 -22.83
C TYR A 192 -1.53 7.69 -22.30
N LYS A 193 -1.41 6.43 -22.75
CA LYS A 193 -0.30 5.53 -22.38
C LYS A 193 1.04 6.04 -22.91
N LYS A 194 1.07 6.74 -24.04
CA LYS A 194 2.29 7.42 -24.54
C LYS A 194 2.75 8.55 -23.63
N LYS A 195 1.81 9.31 -23.04
CA LYS A 195 2.06 10.47 -22.17
C LYS A 195 2.20 10.14 -20.68
N SER A 196 1.75 8.97 -20.23
CA SER A 196 1.83 8.53 -18.84
C SER A 196 2.79 7.36 -18.64
N GLY A 197 3.41 7.26 -17.46
CA GLY A 197 4.14 6.06 -17.05
C GLY A 197 3.30 5.11 -16.22
N LEU A 198 3.81 3.89 -16.01
CA LEU A 198 3.06 2.85 -15.29
C LEU A 198 2.92 3.22 -13.81
N ILE A 199 4.05 3.51 -13.14
CA ILE A 199 4.13 3.83 -11.71
C ILE A 199 4.98 5.07 -11.39
N LEU A 200 5.86 5.46 -12.31
CA LEU A 200 6.61 6.73 -12.28
C LEU A 200 6.23 7.56 -13.50
N PRO A 201 6.37 8.89 -13.47
CA PRO A 201 6.11 9.73 -14.63
C PRO A 201 7.12 9.42 -15.74
N LYS A 202 6.72 9.65 -16.99
CA LYS A 202 7.66 9.63 -18.11
C LYS A 202 8.45 10.93 -18.14
N LEU A 203 9.76 10.85 -18.37
CA LEU A 203 10.62 12.02 -18.50
C LEU A 203 10.16 12.96 -19.63
N ASN A 204 9.63 12.40 -20.72
CA ASN A 204 9.15 13.15 -21.88
C ASN A 204 7.75 13.76 -21.69
N ALA A 205 7.17 13.64 -20.50
CA ALA A 205 5.83 14.14 -20.16
C ALA A 205 5.85 15.29 -19.13
N LEU A 206 7.05 15.73 -18.76
CA LEU A 206 7.33 16.94 -17.98
C LEU A 206 7.77 18.04 -18.94
#